data_AF-A0A2J7QFW1-F1
#
_entry.id   AF-A0A2J7QFW1-F1
#
_cell.length_a   1.000
_cell.length_b   1.000
_cell.length_c   1.000
_cell.angle_alpha   90.00
_cell.angle_beta   90.00
_cell.angle_gamma   90.00
#
_symmetry.space_group_name_H-M   'P 1'
#
loop_
_entity.id
_entity.type
_entity.pdbx_description
1 polymer ?
#
loop_
_entity_poly.entity_id
_entity_poly.type
_entity_poly.pdbx_seq_one_letter_code
_entity_poly.pdbx_strand_id
1 'polypeptide(L)'
;MMTMMTSTILQLSRTGRRLTLQVERVYGEKVKVIYNVEQTASMANFRTEKDTLGEVQVPADKYYGSQTVRSIKNFPIGVETERMPVISNRAIEILGGKLGTKTPVHPNDHVNKSQSSNDTFPTAMHIAVALEIHNTLVPGLEALQKALANKAKEFENIIKIGRTHLMDAVPLTLGQEFSGYATQLQYGIDRVKDTLPRLYQLALGGTAVGTGLNTRIGFAEKCASKISELTGLPFVTAPNKFEALAAHDSMVEVSGALNTIACSLMKIGNDIRLLGSGPRCGLAEIILPENEPGSSIMPGKVNPTQCEAITMVAAQVMGNHVAVTVGGSSGHFELNVFKPQIVSNVLRSIRLIGDSCKAFTDNCVSGIRANEERILKLLNESLMLVTALNPHIGYDKAATIAKTAHKEGTTLKEAALKLGLVSEADFGKFVKPQDMLGPK
;
A
#
# COMPACT_ATOMS: atom_id res chain seq x y z
N MET A 1 27.92 34.44 18.91
CA MET A 1 27.11 34.57 17.68
C MET A 1 25.65 34.36 18.09
N MET A 2 24.84 35.41 18.05
CA MET A 2 23.46 35.40 18.56
C MET A 2 22.58 34.63 17.58
N THR A 3 22.08 33.46 17.98
CA THR A 3 21.15 32.65 17.18
C THR A 3 19.83 33.43 17.06
N MET A 4 19.56 34.04 15.91
CA MET A 4 18.26 34.66 15.66
C MET A 4 17.19 33.56 15.64
N MET A 5 16.33 33.52 16.66
CA MET A 5 15.15 32.65 16.66
C MET A 5 14.22 33.09 15.54
N THR A 6 14.00 32.21 14.55
CA THR A 6 12.93 32.40 13.56
C THR A 6 11.65 31.80 14.10
N SER A 7 10.70 32.65 14.47
CA SER A 7 9.35 32.24 14.88
C SER A 7 8.40 32.29 13.69
N THR A 8 7.57 31.26 13.55
CA THR A 8 6.49 31.23 12.55
C THR A 8 5.18 31.56 13.25
N ILE A 9 4.48 32.57 12.77
CA ILE A 9 3.21 33.04 13.34
C ILE A 9 2.09 32.73 12.36
N LEU A 10 1.01 32.13 12.86
CA LEU A 10 -0.24 31.93 12.13
C LEU A 10 -1.20 33.04 12.54
N GLN A 11 -1.54 33.91 11.58
CA GLN A 11 -2.45 35.01 11.80
C GLN A 11 -3.74 34.77 11.02
N LEU A 12 -4.85 34.69 11.75
CA LEU A 12 -6.19 34.59 11.19
C LEU A 12 -6.86 35.96 11.33
N SER A 13 -7.27 36.55 10.22
CA SER A 13 -8.01 37.82 10.24
C SER A 13 -9.31 37.71 9.45
N ARG A 14 -10.31 38.48 9.89
CA ARG A 14 -11.62 38.54 9.24
C ARG A 14 -11.99 40.00 9.00
N THR A 15 -12.20 40.35 7.73
CA THR A 15 -12.67 41.68 7.33
C THR A 15 -13.94 41.50 6.52
N GLY A 16 -15.09 41.80 7.13
CA GLY A 16 -16.40 41.48 6.56
C GLY A 16 -16.61 39.98 6.35
N ARG A 17 -16.77 39.56 5.09
CA ARG A 17 -16.97 38.16 4.65
C ARG A 17 -15.70 37.48 4.11
N ARG A 18 -14.55 38.14 4.19
CA ARG A 18 -13.24 37.56 3.87
C ARG A 18 -12.60 37.01 5.13
N LEU A 19 -12.13 35.76 5.02
CA LEU A 19 -11.33 35.10 6.02
C LEU A 19 -9.94 34.92 5.41
N THR A 20 -8.94 35.51 6.05
CA THR A 20 -7.57 35.54 5.57
C THR A 20 -6.71 34.77 6.57
N LEU A 21 -6.04 33.73 6.10
CA LEU A 21 -5.02 33.01 6.86
C LEU A 21 -3.66 33.41 6.30
N GLN A 22 -2.82 34.03 7.14
CA GLN A 22 -1.44 34.37 6.82
C GLN A 22 -0.49 33.56 7.68
N VAL A 23 0.53 33.00 7.03
CA VAL A 23 1.69 32.41 7.71
C VAL A 23 2.84 33.39 7.53
N GLU A 24 3.30 33.95 8.64
CA GLU A 24 4.37 34.94 8.66
C GLU A 24 5.62 34.36 9.31
N ARG A 25 6.80 34.65 8.75
CA ARG A 25 8.07 34.49 9.46
C ARG A 25 8.54 35.83 9.97
N VAL A 26 8.94 35.83 11.23
CA VAL A 26 9.63 36.96 11.86
C VAL A 26 11.13 36.72 11.81
N TYR A 27 11.86 37.67 11.24
CA TYR A 27 13.32 37.72 11.16
C TYR A 27 13.81 38.98 11.88
N GLY A 28 14.04 38.91 13.19
CA GLY A 28 14.32 40.10 14.00
C GLY A 28 13.13 41.07 13.97
N GLU A 29 13.35 42.33 13.58
CA GLU A 29 12.29 43.35 13.45
C GLU A 29 11.51 43.28 12.12
N LYS A 30 11.86 42.36 11.21
CA LYS A 30 11.23 42.25 9.90
C LYS A 30 10.24 41.09 9.85
N VAL A 31 9.01 41.36 9.42
CA VAL A 31 7.96 40.36 9.19
C VAL A 31 7.86 40.09 7.68
N LYS A 32 7.84 38.81 7.28
CA LYS A 32 7.62 38.40 5.89
C LYS A 32 6.48 37.39 5.82
N VAL A 33 5.43 37.73 5.07
CA VAL A 33 4.34 36.80 4.73
C VAL A 33 4.89 35.75 3.77
N ILE A 34 4.77 34.47 4.16
CA ILE A 34 5.25 33.34 3.35
C ILE A 34 4.08 32.69 2.60
N TYR A 35 2.92 32.61 3.25
CA TYR A 35 1.69 32.09 2.63
C TYR A 35 0.51 33.00 2.98
N ASN A 36 -0.32 33.30 1.98
CA ASN A 36 -1.56 34.05 2.14
C ASN A 36 -2.68 33.27 1.45
N VAL A 37 -3.68 32.85 2.22
CA VAL A 37 -4.89 32.21 1.69
C VAL A 37 -6.08 33.11 2.02
N GLU A 38 -6.70 33.63 0.98
CA GLU A 38 -7.93 34.42 1.10
C GLU A 38 -9.12 33.57 0.67
N GLN A 39 -10.02 33.30 1.62
CA GLN A 39 -11.32 32.73 1.31
C GLN A 39 -12.37 33.84 1.38
N THR A 40 -12.91 34.19 0.21
CA THR A 40 -14.08 35.08 0.12
C THR A 40 -15.30 34.18 0.13
N ALA A 41 -16.22 34.33 1.07
CA ALA A 41 -17.51 33.65 0.98
C ALA A 41 -18.27 34.19 -0.25
N SER A 42 -18.13 33.54 -1.42
CA SER A 42 -18.91 33.89 -2.60
C SER A 42 -20.37 33.59 -2.28
N MET A 43 -21.28 34.55 -2.50
CA MET A 43 -22.66 34.15 -2.78
C MET A 43 -22.57 33.28 -4.04
N ALA A 44 -22.74 31.97 -3.89
CA ALA A 44 -22.85 31.12 -5.06
C ALA A 44 -24.05 31.67 -5.85
N ASN A 45 -23.81 32.22 -7.04
CA ASN A 45 -24.90 32.41 -7.98
C ASN A 45 -25.46 31.01 -8.22
N PHE A 46 -26.77 30.84 -8.14
CA PHE A 46 -27.42 29.56 -8.40
C PHE A 46 -28.13 29.61 -9.76
N ARG A 47 -28.13 28.48 -10.47
CA ARG A 47 -29.08 28.23 -11.54
C ARG A 47 -30.15 27.27 -11.03
N THR A 48 -31.39 27.50 -11.46
CA THR A 48 -32.50 26.58 -11.16
C THR A 48 -32.53 25.48 -12.21
N GLU A 49 -32.47 24.23 -11.76
CA GLU A 49 -32.69 23.07 -12.60
C GLU A 49 -33.89 22.27 -12.08
N LYS A 50 -34.51 21.48 -12.97
CA LYS A 50 -35.67 20.65 -12.67
C LYS A 50 -35.40 19.18 -13.00
N ASP A 51 -35.86 18.30 -12.12
CA ASP A 51 -36.06 16.87 -12.35
C ASP A 51 -37.51 16.47 -12.01
N THR A 52 -37.78 15.17 -11.98
CA THR A 52 -39.11 14.62 -11.70
C THR A 52 -39.61 14.92 -10.29
N LEU A 53 -38.72 15.27 -9.35
CA LEU A 53 -39.07 15.64 -7.97
C LEU A 53 -39.21 17.16 -7.78
N GLY A 54 -39.15 17.93 -8.87
CA GLY A 54 -39.35 19.38 -8.88
C GLY A 54 -38.06 20.17 -9.13
N GLU A 55 -38.06 21.42 -8.68
CA GLU A 55 -36.93 22.35 -8.86
C GLU A 55 -35.88 22.21 -7.75
N VAL A 56 -34.64 22.55 -8.08
CA VAL A 56 -33.53 22.62 -7.12
C VAL A 56 -32.51 23.68 -7.56
N GLN A 57 -31.91 24.36 -6.58
CA GLN A 57 -30.86 25.34 -6.80
C GLN A 57 -29.50 24.65 -6.92
N VAL A 58 -28.82 24.87 -8.06
CA VAL A 58 -27.51 24.32 -8.37
C VAL A 58 -26.50 25.46 -8.47
N PRO A 59 -25.35 25.42 -7.78
CA PRO A 59 -24.33 26.46 -7.92
C PRO A 59 -23.93 26.65 -9.39
N ALA A 60 -23.97 27.89 -9.87
CA ALA A 60 -23.82 28.26 -11.27
C ALA A 60 -22.42 27.94 -11.82
N ASP A 61 -21.40 27.90 -10.95
CA ASP A 61 -20.02 27.56 -11.24
C ASP A 61 -19.74 26.04 -11.26
N LYS A 62 -20.77 25.20 -11.12
CA LYS A 62 -20.62 23.75 -11.03
C LYS A 62 -21.28 23.02 -12.19
N TYR A 63 -20.58 22.05 -12.77
CA TYR A 63 -21.08 21.27 -13.89
C TYR A 63 -22.10 20.18 -13.52
N TYR A 64 -22.19 19.75 -12.26
CA TYR A 64 -23.21 18.80 -11.83
C TYR A 64 -24.61 19.43 -11.88
N GLY A 65 -25.66 18.61 -11.98
CA GLY A 65 -27.05 19.05 -12.17
C GLY A 65 -27.97 18.76 -11.00
N SER A 66 -29.28 18.86 -11.23
CA SER A 66 -30.33 18.73 -10.21
C SER A 66 -30.24 17.43 -9.39
N GLN A 67 -30.03 16.29 -10.06
CA GLN A 67 -29.99 14.99 -9.42
C GLN A 67 -28.85 14.88 -8.40
N THR A 68 -27.67 15.42 -8.70
CA THR A 68 -26.54 15.39 -7.74
C THR A 68 -26.76 16.31 -6.56
N VAL A 69 -27.36 17.49 -6.77
CA VAL A 69 -27.71 18.35 -5.61
C VAL A 69 -28.70 17.63 -4.69
N ARG A 70 -29.65 16.88 -5.25
CA ARG A 70 -30.54 16.05 -4.43
C ARG A 70 -29.80 14.92 -3.74
N SER A 71 -28.91 14.21 -4.42
CA SER A 71 -28.10 13.16 -3.80
C SER A 71 -27.24 13.70 -2.65
N ILE A 72 -26.57 14.84 -2.83
CA ILE A 72 -25.78 15.49 -1.77
C ILE A 72 -26.64 15.78 -0.53
N LYS A 73 -27.87 16.27 -0.74
CA LYS A 73 -28.81 16.56 0.37
C LYS A 73 -29.30 15.30 1.06
N ASN A 74 -29.54 14.23 0.31
CA ASN A 74 -30.12 13.00 0.84
C ASN A 74 -29.08 12.06 1.46
N PHE A 75 -27.80 12.18 1.08
CA PHE A 75 -26.72 11.34 1.57
C PHE A 75 -25.57 12.18 2.17
N PRO A 76 -25.80 12.98 3.22
CA PRO A 76 -24.77 13.80 3.87
C PRO A 76 -23.91 12.95 4.82
N ILE A 77 -23.29 11.89 4.29
CA ILE A 77 -22.52 10.90 5.05
C ILE A 77 -21.06 10.93 4.57
N GLY A 78 -20.12 11.21 5.47
CA GLY A 78 -18.68 11.26 5.16
C GLY A 78 -18.18 12.62 4.62
N VAL A 79 -16.98 12.63 4.03
CA VAL A 79 -16.33 13.82 3.47
C VAL A 79 -16.49 13.87 1.94
N GLU A 80 -16.63 15.09 1.38
CA GLU A 80 -16.99 15.32 -0.03
C GLU A 80 -16.04 14.63 -1.02
N THR A 81 -16.51 13.60 -1.71
CA THR A 81 -15.96 13.19 -3.01
C THR A 81 -17.06 12.60 -3.90
N GLU A 82 -17.13 13.10 -5.14
CA GLU A 82 -17.96 12.68 -6.30
C GLU A 82 -19.28 13.43 -6.58
N ARG A 83 -19.42 13.84 -7.86
CA ARG A 83 -20.47 14.74 -8.37
C ARG A 83 -20.79 14.43 -9.84
N MET A 84 -22.06 14.24 -10.20
CA MET A 84 -22.56 13.92 -11.57
C MET A 84 -23.67 14.91 -12.04
N PRO A 85 -24.11 14.97 -13.31
CA PRO A 85 -23.43 14.68 -14.55
C PRO A 85 -22.60 15.88 -15.01
N VAL A 86 -21.28 15.73 -15.01
CA VAL A 86 -20.35 16.75 -15.51
C VAL A 86 -20.32 16.78 -17.04
N ILE A 87 -20.42 15.62 -17.69
CA ILE A 87 -20.19 15.45 -19.14
C ILE A 87 -21.23 16.19 -19.99
N SER A 88 -22.52 16.08 -19.67
CA SER A 88 -23.58 16.75 -20.44
C SER A 88 -23.39 18.27 -20.42
N ASN A 89 -23.24 18.84 -19.23
CA ASN A 89 -23.06 20.27 -19.05
C ASN A 89 -21.75 20.79 -19.65
N ARG A 90 -20.66 20.03 -19.54
CA ARG A 90 -19.39 20.37 -20.20
C ARG A 90 -19.51 20.32 -21.73
N ALA A 91 -20.21 19.33 -22.29
CA ALA A 91 -20.45 19.24 -23.72
C ALA A 91 -21.34 20.39 -24.23
N ILE A 92 -22.38 20.75 -23.48
CA ILE A 92 -23.25 21.91 -23.79
C ILE A 92 -22.42 23.19 -23.85
N GLU A 93 -21.55 23.42 -22.86
CA GLU A 93 -20.67 24.59 -22.83
C GLU A 93 -19.71 24.63 -24.03
N ILE A 94 -19.08 23.51 -24.38
CA ILE A 94 -18.22 23.40 -25.57
C ILE A 94 -19.00 23.74 -26.86
N LEU A 95 -20.27 23.39 -26.92
CA LEU A 95 -21.17 23.67 -28.05
C LEU A 95 -21.81 25.06 -27.98
N GLY A 96 -21.38 25.94 -27.07
CA GLY A 96 -21.88 27.31 -26.92
C GLY A 96 -23.26 27.42 -26.28
N GLY A 97 -23.77 26.33 -25.69
CA GLY A 97 -25.05 26.31 -24.99
C GLY A 97 -24.95 26.76 -23.53
N LYS A 98 -26.11 26.88 -22.87
CA LYS A 98 -26.22 27.28 -21.47
C LYS A 98 -26.30 26.06 -20.54
N LEU A 99 -25.48 26.04 -19.49
CA LEU A 99 -25.49 24.99 -18.47
C LEU A 99 -26.89 24.75 -17.88
N GLY A 100 -27.23 23.49 -17.65
CA GLY A 100 -28.52 23.05 -17.07
C GLY A 100 -29.68 22.99 -18.06
N THR A 101 -29.51 23.45 -19.31
CA THR A 101 -30.57 23.39 -20.33
C THR A 101 -30.83 21.98 -20.87
N LYS A 102 -29.88 21.05 -20.65
CA LYS A 102 -29.89 19.69 -21.21
C LYS A 102 -29.99 19.65 -22.76
N THR A 103 -29.65 20.77 -23.41
CA THR A 103 -29.69 20.95 -24.86
C THR A 103 -28.39 21.63 -25.32
N PRO A 104 -27.76 21.17 -26.42
CA PRO A 104 -28.17 20.05 -27.29
C PRO A 104 -27.84 18.66 -26.73
N VAL A 105 -27.18 18.56 -25.57
CA VAL A 105 -26.73 17.27 -25.01
C VAL A 105 -27.53 16.88 -23.75
N HIS A 106 -28.55 16.04 -23.91
CA HIS A 106 -29.32 15.49 -22.79
C HIS A 106 -28.52 14.44 -21.99
N PRO A 107 -28.50 14.49 -20.65
CA PRO A 107 -27.72 13.54 -19.84
C PRO A 107 -28.21 12.09 -19.98
N ASN A 108 -29.52 11.86 -20.11
CA ASN A 108 -30.05 10.50 -20.24
C ASN A 108 -30.05 10.03 -21.69
N ASP A 109 -30.49 10.88 -22.63
CA ASP A 109 -30.81 10.45 -23.99
C ASP A 109 -29.55 10.38 -24.86
N HIS A 110 -28.52 11.14 -24.50
CA HIS A 110 -27.25 11.19 -25.21
C HIS A 110 -26.10 10.57 -24.40
N VAL A 111 -25.86 11.02 -23.17
CA VAL A 111 -24.70 10.54 -22.38
C VAL A 111 -24.94 9.13 -21.84
N ASN A 112 -26.13 8.84 -21.31
CA ASN A 112 -26.54 7.52 -20.84
C ASN A 112 -27.24 6.67 -21.93
N LYS A 113 -27.08 7.02 -23.21
CA LYS A 113 -27.72 6.30 -24.31
C LYS A 113 -27.30 4.83 -24.30
N SER A 114 -28.29 3.93 -24.39
CA SER A 114 -28.11 2.47 -24.42
C SER A 114 -27.50 1.84 -23.16
N GLN A 115 -27.46 2.59 -22.06
CA GLN A 115 -26.86 2.22 -20.78
C GLN A 115 -27.90 2.20 -19.65
N SER A 116 -27.56 1.55 -18.54
CA SER A 116 -28.33 1.53 -17.31
C SER A 116 -27.46 1.97 -16.14
N SER A 117 -28.06 2.53 -15.10
CA SER A 117 -27.34 2.78 -13.85
C SER A 117 -26.74 1.50 -13.26
N ASN A 118 -27.40 0.35 -13.51
CA ASN A 118 -27.01 -0.93 -12.92
C ASN A 118 -25.80 -1.57 -13.61
N ASP A 119 -25.56 -1.30 -14.89
CA ASP A 119 -24.43 -1.86 -15.65
C ASP A 119 -23.26 -0.88 -15.87
N THR A 120 -23.49 0.42 -15.70
CA THR A 120 -22.46 1.47 -15.80
C THR A 120 -21.53 1.50 -14.60
N PHE A 121 -22.08 1.51 -13.38
CA PHE A 121 -21.26 1.54 -12.16
C PHE A 121 -20.33 0.32 -11.99
N PRO A 122 -20.79 -0.95 -12.10
CA PRO A 122 -19.88 -2.11 -12.07
C PRO A 122 -18.80 -2.05 -13.14
N THR A 123 -19.13 -1.57 -14.34
CA THR A 123 -18.14 -1.37 -15.41
C THR A 123 -17.08 -0.36 -15.00
N ALA A 124 -17.48 0.79 -14.42
CA ALA A 124 -16.56 1.79 -13.91
C ALA A 124 -15.66 1.24 -12.78
N MET A 125 -16.21 0.41 -11.87
CA MET A 125 -15.43 -0.24 -10.82
C MET A 125 -14.31 -1.10 -11.39
N HIS A 126 -14.64 -1.98 -12.34
CA HIS A 126 -13.67 -2.88 -12.96
C HIS A 126 -12.57 -2.11 -13.70
N ILE A 127 -12.94 -1.07 -14.44
CA ILE A 127 -11.97 -0.21 -15.15
C ILE A 127 -11.05 0.49 -14.16
N ALA A 128 -11.60 1.14 -13.13
CA ALA A 128 -10.82 1.88 -12.15
C ALA A 128 -9.84 0.96 -11.40
N VAL A 129 -10.31 -0.21 -10.94
CA VAL A 129 -9.48 -1.16 -10.21
C VAL A 129 -8.39 -1.75 -11.11
N ALA A 130 -8.69 -2.12 -12.36
CA ALA A 130 -7.69 -2.65 -13.28
C ALA A 130 -6.61 -1.62 -13.62
N LEU A 131 -7.00 -0.36 -13.83
CA LEU A 131 -6.06 0.74 -14.06
C LEU A 131 -5.19 1.01 -12.83
N GLU A 132 -5.75 1.04 -11.63
CA GLU A 132 -4.99 1.26 -10.40
C GLU A 132 -4.06 0.08 -10.08
N ILE A 133 -4.45 -1.16 -10.39
CA ILE A 133 -3.55 -2.31 -10.28
C ILE A 133 -2.37 -2.14 -11.23
N HIS A 134 -2.63 -1.78 -12.50
CA HIS A 134 -1.60 -1.64 -13.52
C HIS A 134 -0.67 -0.45 -13.28
N ASN A 135 -1.20 0.71 -12.91
CA ASN A 135 -0.46 1.96 -12.83
C ASN A 135 0.19 2.21 -11.46
N THR A 136 -0.38 1.67 -10.39
CA THR A 136 0.00 2.00 -9.02
C THR A 136 0.50 0.77 -8.26
N LEU A 137 -0.32 -0.27 -8.16
CA LEU A 137 -0.03 -1.43 -7.32
C LEU A 137 1.18 -2.23 -7.80
N VAL A 138 1.10 -2.74 -9.04
CA VAL A 138 2.13 -3.64 -9.59
C VAL A 138 3.48 -2.92 -9.68
N PRO A 139 3.57 -1.68 -10.18
CA PRO A 139 4.84 -0.94 -10.17
C PRO A 139 5.42 -0.72 -8.76
N GLY A 140 4.57 -0.43 -7.77
CA GLY A 140 5.00 -0.28 -6.38
C GLY A 140 5.54 -1.58 -5.78
N LEU A 141 4.86 -2.70 -6.02
CA LEU A 141 5.31 -4.03 -5.59
C LEU A 141 6.59 -4.47 -6.30
N GLU A 142 6.69 -4.27 -7.62
CA GLU A 142 7.86 -4.61 -8.41
C GLU A 142 9.10 -3.79 -7.99
N ALA A 143 8.92 -2.51 -7.66
CA ALA A 143 10.00 -1.68 -7.12
C ALA A 143 10.54 -2.25 -5.79
N LEU A 144 9.65 -2.60 -4.86
CA LEU A 144 10.04 -3.17 -3.57
C LEU A 144 10.66 -4.57 -3.72
N GLN A 145 10.06 -5.42 -4.55
CA GLN A 145 10.57 -6.76 -4.84
C GLN A 145 12.01 -6.68 -5.38
N LYS A 146 12.25 -5.77 -6.35
CA LYS A 146 13.57 -5.58 -6.94
C LYS A 146 14.58 -5.05 -5.94
N ALA A 147 14.19 -4.09 -5.10
CA ALA A 147 15.07 -3.55 -4.06
C ALA A 147 15.45 -4.61 -3.02
N LEU A 148 14.50 -5.44 -2.58
CA LEU A 148 14.76 -6.57 -1.68
C LEU A 148 15.67 -7.62 -2.35
N ALA A 149 15.43 -7.95 -3.61
CA ALA A 149 16.28 -8.89 -4.36
C ALA A 149 17.70 -8.37 -4.56
N ASN A 150 17.87 -7.06 -4.77
CA ASN A 150 19.19 -6.43 -4.84
C ASN A 150 19.90 -6.48 -3.48
N LYS A 151 19.20 -6.19 -2.38
CA LYS A 151 19.77 -6.33 -1.03
C LYS A 151 20.10 -7.77 -0.68
N ALA A 152 19.30 -8.73 -1.15
CA ALA A 152 19.61 -10.15 -0.99
C ALA A 152 20.96 -10.52 -1.64
N LYS A 153 21.24 -9.99 -2.84
CA LYS A 153 22.55 -10.16 -3.51
C LYS A 153 23.67 -9.42 -2.80
N GLU A 154 23.45 -8.17 -2.40
CA GLU A 154 24.42 -7.38 -1.64
C GLU A 154 24.85 -8.07 -0.34
N PHE A 155 23.92 -8.76 0.31
CA PHE A 155 24.13 -9.43 1.60
C PHE A 155 24.41 -10.93 1.48
N GLU A 156 24.67 -11.45 0.27
CA GLU A 156 24.79 -12.89 0.01
C GLU A 156 25.86 -13.58 0.85
N ASN A 157 26.95 -12.86 1.18
CA ASN A 157 28.10 -13.38 1.91
C ASN A 157 28.10 -13.03 3.41
N ILE A 158 27.10 -12.29 3.90
CA ILE A 158 27.05 -11.84 5.29
C ILE A 158 26.35 -12.90 6.15
N ILE A 159 27.12 -13.73 6.84
CA ILE A 159 26.61 -14.80 7.70
C ILE A 159 26.16 -14.21 9.04
N LYS A 160 24.94 -14.52 9.45
CA LYS A 160 24.37 -14.12 10.74
C LYS A 160 23.77 -15.31 11.48
N ILE A 161 23.40 -15.10 12.73
CA ILE A 161 22.66 -16.08 13.51
C ILE A 161 21.19 -16.12 13.05
N GLY A 162 20.66 -17.32 12.85
CA GLY A 162 19.23 -17.49 12.61
C GLY A 162 18.43 -17.26 13.87
N ARG A 163 17.13 -16.99 13.70
CA ARG A 163 16.18 -16.93 14.82
C ARG A 163 14.91 -17.72 14.53
N THR A 164 14.59 -18.65 15.42
CA THR A 164 13.33 -19.38 15.42
C THR A 164 12.72 -19.29 16.81
N HIS A 165 11.43 -18.96 16.91
CA HIS A 165 10.79 -18.66 18.20
C HIS A 165 11.46 -17.49 18.96
N LEU A 166 12.09 -16.56 18.23
CA LEU A 166 12.93 -15.47 18.76
C LEU A 166 14.20 -15.91 19.52
N MET A 167 14.52 -17.20 19.51
CA MET A 167 15.74 -17.76 20.10
C MET A 167 16.84 -17.89 19.03
N ASP A 168 18.10 -17.84 19.46
CA ASP A 168 19.25 -18.14 18.62
C ASP A 168 19.10 -19.52 17.97
N ALA A 169 19.36 -19.60 16.67
CA ALA A 169 19.31 -20.81 15.86
C ALA A 169 20.58 -20.98 15.01
N VAL A 170 20.64 -22.00 14.16
CA VAL A 170 21.74 -22.20 13.21
C VAL A 170 21.92 -21.02 12.25
N PRO A 171 23.14 -20.79 11.71
CA PRO A 171 23.39 -19.65 10.85
C PRO A 171 22.69 -19.72 9.49
N LEU A 172 22.45 -18.55 8.92
CA LEU A 172 22.11 -18.33 7.51
C LEU A 172 22.76 -17.01 7.06
N THR A 173 22.79 -16.73 5.75
CA THR A 173 23.20 -15.41 5.29
C THR A 173 22.05 -14.42 5.35
N LEU A 174 22.39 -13.14 5.57
CA LEU A 174 21.43 -12.05 5.47
C LEU A 174 20.84 -11.97 4.05
N GLY A 175 21.61 -12.37 3.03
CA GLY A 175 21.11 -12.56 1.67
C GLY A 175 20.04 -13.65 1.56
N GLN A 176 20.23 -14.82 2.18
CA GLN A 176 19.21 -15.87 2.24
C GLN A 176 17.93 -15.35 2.92
N GLU A 177 18.06 -14.62 4.03
CA GLU A 177 16.92 -14.01 4.73
C GLU A 177 16.14 -13.05 3.82
N PHE A 178 16.84 -12.12 3.15
CA PHE A 178 16.22 -11.15 2.24
C PHE A 178 15.66 -11.79 0.96
N SER A 179 16.21 -12.92 0.51
CA SER A 179 15.67 -13.68 -0.61
C SER A 179 14.26 -14.23 -0.32
N GLY A 180 14.00 -14.56 0.95
CA GLY A 180 12.67 -14.93 1.41
C GLY A 180 11.67 -13.79 1.24
N TYR A 181 12.05 -12.57 1.62
CA TYR A 181 11.22 -11.38 1.45
C TYR A 181 10.92 -11.09 -0.02
N ALA A 182 11.95 -11.11 -0.88
CA ALA A 182 11.80 -10.89 -2.31
C ALA A 182 10.86 -11.93 -2.95
N THR A 183 10.95 -13.19 -2.52
CA THR A 183 10.07 -14.28 -2.99
C THR A 183 8.62 -14.08 -2.55
N GLN A 184 8.38 -13.66 -1.29
CA GLN A 184 7.03 -13.35 -0.81
C GLN A 184 6.36 -12.25 -1.66
N LEU A 185 7.11 -11.22 -2.05
CA LEU A 185 6.61 -10.15 -2.91
C LEU A 185 6.34 -10.64 -4.34
N GLN A 186 7.24 -11.44 -4.91
CA GLN A 186 7.04 -12.03 -6.24
C GLN A 186 5.73 -12.82 -6.30
N TYR A 187 5.51 -13.72 -5.33
CA TYR A 187 4.26 -14.47 -5.26
C TYR A 187 3.05 -13.58 -4.96
N GLY A 188 3.23 -12.43 -4.31
CA GLY A 188 2.18 -11.42 -4.17
C GLY A 188 1.75 -10.83 -5.51
N ILE A 189 2.72 -10.44 -6.34
CA ILE A 189 2.50 -9.91 -7.70
C ILE A 189 1.77 -10.95 -8.56
N ASP A 190 2.23 -12.20 -8.52
CA ASP A 190 1.63 -13.29 -9.31
C ASP A 190 0.16 -13.50 -8.92
N ARG A 191 -0.15 -13.57 -7.60
CA ARG A 191 -1.53 -13.70 -7.09
C ARG A 191 -2.44 -12.57 -7.56
N VAL A 192 -1.95 -11.33 -7.61
CA VAL A 192 -2.75 -10.20 -8.13
C VAL A 192 -2.97 -10.34 -9.63
N LYS A 193 -1.94 -10.70 -10.40
CA LYS A 193 -2.05 -10.92 -11.85
C LYS A 193 -3.06 -12.01 -12.18
N ASP A 194 -3.14 -13.06 -11.37
CA ASP A 194 -4.12 -14.15 -11.55
C ASP A 194 -5.57 -13.69 -11.42
N THR A 195 -5.86 -12.60 -10.71
CA THR A 195 -7.23 -12.05 -10.58
C THR A 195 -7.70 -11.27 -11.81
N LEU A 196 -6.75 -10.77 -12.62
CA LEU A 196 -7.03 -9.85 -13.72
C LEU A 196 -8.02 -10.38 -14.79
N PRO A 197 -7.99 -11.67 -15.20
CA PRO A 197 -8.91 -12.18 -16.22
C PRO A 197 -10.39 -12.01 -15.88
N ARG A 198 -10.76 -12.05 -14.59
CA ARG A 198 -12.15 -11.81 -14.14
C ARG A 198 -12.44 -10.32 -14.04
N LEU A 199 -11.45 -9.54 -13.61
CA LEU A 199 -11.57 -8.08 -13.52
C LEU A 199 -11.77 -7.42 -14.91
N TYR A 200 -11.19 -7.99 -15.96
CA TYR A 200 -11.37 -7.48 -17.34
C TYR A 200 -12.77 -7.72 -17.92
N GLN A 201 -13.64 -8.47 -17.25
CA GLN A 201 -14.98 -8.75 -17.72
C GLN A 201 -15.95 -7.64 -17.30
N LEU A 202 -16.50 -6.93 -18.28
CA LEU A 202 -17.34 -5.75 -18.05
C LEU A 202 -18.84 -6.07 -18.09
N ALA A 203 -19.58 -5.51 -17.13
CA ALA A 203 -21.03 -5.66 -17.00
C ALA A 203 -21.84 -4.87 -18.06
N LEU A 204 -21.22 -3.87 -18.70
CA LEU A 204 -21.89 -2.98 -19.65
C LEU A 204 -22.63 -3.75 -20.75
N GLY A 205 -23.88 -3.37 -21.00
CA GLY A 205 -24.81 -4.09 -21.88
C GLY A 205 -25.72 -5.08 -21.13
N GLY A 206 -25.49 -5.33 -19.84
CA GLY A 206 -26.42 -6.07 -18.99
C GLY A 206 -27.70 -5.30 -18.67
N THR A 207 -27.69 -3.98 -18.81
CA THR A 207 -28.82 -3.05 -18.58
C THR A 207 -29.38 -3.14 -17.15
N ALA A 208 -30.68 -3.33 -16.96
CA ALA A 208 -31.30 -3.26 -15.63
C ALA A 208 -31.01 -4.51 -14.78
N VAL A 209 -31.15 -5.70 -15.36
CA VAL A 209 -31.18 -6.99 -14.65
C VAL A 209 -30.34 -8.09 -15.31
N GLY A 210 -29.57 -7.76 -16.35
CA GLY A 210 -28.66 -8.68 -17.04
C GLY A 210 -29.14 -9.14 -18.41
N THR A 211 -30.41 -8.88 -18.78
CA THR A 211 -31.01 -9.36 -20.03
C THR A 211 -30.59 -8.58 -21.28
N GLY A 212 -30.06 -7.37 -21.13
CA GLY A 212 -29.78 -6.46 -22.26
C GLY A 212 -31.03 -5.77 -22.83
N LEU A 213 -32.15 -5.75 -22.10
CA LEU A 213 -33.35 -5.03 -22.51
C LEU A 213 -33.04 -3.53 -22.71
N ASN A 214 -33.50 -2.94 -23.81
CA ASN A 214 -33.30 -1.54 -24.20
C ASN A 214 -31.85 -1.14 -24.53
N THR A 215 -30.91 -2.10 -24.66
CA THR A 215 -29.66 -1.87 -25.39
C THR A 215 -29.73 -2.42 -26.82
N ARG A 216 -28.61 -2.39 -27.55
CA ARG A 216 -28.52 -2.85 -28.94
C ARG A 216 -27.64 -4.10 -29.02
N ILE A 217 -28.02 -5.05 -29.89
CA ILE A 217 -27.16 -6.19 -30.22
C ILE A 217 -25.81 -5.67 -30.72
N GLY A 218 -24.71 -6.20 -30.18
CA GLY A 218 -23.35 -5.77 -30.47
C GLY A 218 -22.86 -4.54 -29.68
N PHE A 219 -23.70 -3.92 -28.84
CA PHE A 219 -23.30 -2.77 -28.01
C PHE A 219 -22.26 -3.18 -26.96
N ALA A 220 -22.50 -4.28 -26.25
CA ALA A 220 -21.65 -4.75 -25.16
C ALA A 220 -20.22 -5.07 -25.63
N GLU A 221 -20.10 -5.79 -26.74
CA GLU A 221 -18.83 -6.19 -27.35
C GLU A 221 -18.07 -4.97 -27.89
N LYS A 222 -18.75 -4.07 -28.60
CA LYS A 222 -18.14 -2.87 -29.16
C LYS A 222 -17.67 -1.91 -28.08
N CYS A 223 -18.45 -1.72 -27.02
CA CYS A 223 -18.04 -0.88 -25.90
C CYS A 223 -16.86 -1.46 -25.15
N ALA A 224 -16.86 -2.76 -24.85
CA ALA A 224 -15.71 -3.41 -24.23
C ALA A 224 -14.45 -3.27 -25.11
N SER A 225 -14.56 -3.54 -26.41
CA SER A 225 -13.46 -3.35 -27.37
C SER A 225 -12.96 -1.90 -27.40
N LYS A 226 -13.86 -0.91 -27.34
CA LYS A 226 -13.46 0.51 -27.34
C LYS A 226 -12.78 0.90 -26.03
N ILE A 227 -13.24 0.38 -24.89
CA ILE A 227 -12.61 0.58 -23.59
C ILE A 227 -11.20 -0.05 -23.59
N SER A 228 -11.04 -1.23 -24.17
CA SER A 228 -9.72 -1.87 -24.33
C SER A 228 -8.78 -1.05 -25.19
N GLU A 229 -9.25 -0.53 -26.32
CA GLU A 229 -8.48 0.37 -27.19
C GLU A 229 -8.02 1.63 -26.45
N LEU A 230 -8.92 2.26 -25.69
CA LEU A 230 -8.63 3.52 -24.97
C LEU A 230 -7.69 3.33 -23.78
N THR A 231 -7.72 2.16 -23.14
CA THR A 231 -6.94 1.90 -21.91
C THR A 231 -5.67 1.10 -22.16
N GLY A 232 -5.56 0.40 -23.30
CA GLY A 232 -4.49 -0.55 -23.57
C GLY A 232 -4.62 -1.86 -22.78
N LEU A 233 -5.70 -2.07 -22.03
CA LEU A 233 -5.94 -3.26 -21.22
C LEU A 233 -6.96 -4.19 -21.90
N PRO A 234 -6.87 -5.52 -21.74
CA PRO A 234 -7.67 -6.49 -22.50
C PRO A 234 -9.08 -6.67 -21.93
N PHE A 235 -9.85 -5.59 -21.78
CA PHE A 235 -11.25 -5.67 -21.37
C PHE A 235 -12.10 -6.44 -22.39
N VAL A 236 -13.05 -7.21 -21.88
CA VAL A 236 -14.01 -7.98 -22.65
C VAL A 236 -15.40 -7.83 -22.03
N THR A 237 -16.44 -8.13 -22.78
CA THR A 237 -17.78 -8.18 -22.18
C THR A 237 -17.91 -9.42 -21.30
N ALA A 238 -18.56 -9.29 -20.13
CA ALA A 238 -18.75 -10.43 -19.24
C ALA A 238 -19.61 -11.51 -19.91
N PRO A 239 -19.22 -12.81 -19.86
CA PRO A 239 -19.95 -13.88 -20.52
C PRO A 239 -21.33 -14.09 -19.89
N ASN A 240 -21.49 -13.80 -18.60
CA ASN A 240 -22.76 -13.83 -17.89
C ASN A 240 -23.03 -12.47 -17.23
N LYS A 241 -24.09 -11.78 -17.69
CA LYS A 241 -24.46 -10.46 -17.16
C LYS A 241 -25.25 -10.52 -15.86
N PHE A 242 -25.87 -11.64 -15.54
CA PHE A 242 -26.57 -11.80 -14.27
C PHE A 242 -25.55 -11.85 -13.13
N GLU A 243 -24.49 -12.65 -13.28
CA GLU A 243 -23.38 -12.70 -12.31
C GLU A 243 -22.72 -11.33 -12.15
N ALA A 244 -22.35 -10.67 -13.25
CA ALA A 244 -21.66 -9.38 -13.22
C ALA A 244 -22.48 -8.21 -12.61
N LEU A 245 -23.78 -8.38 -12.42
CA LEU A 245 -24.68 -7.41 -11.79
C LEU A 245 -25.06 -7.80 -10.36
N ALA A 246 -25.39 -9.08 -10.16
CA ALA A 246 -25.89 -9.65 -8.93
C ALA A 246 -24.79 -9.90 -7.89
N ALA A 247 -23.54 -10.07 -8.32
CA ALA A 247 -22.38 -10.33 -7.47
C ALA A 247 -21.19 -9.43 -7.86
N HIS A 248 -20.15 -9.46 -7.01
CA HIS A 248 -18.87 -8.77 -7.23
C HIS A 248 -17.71 -9.63 -6.74
N ASP A 249 -17.75 -10.92 -7.06
CA ASP A 249 -16.81 -11.91 -6.54
C ASP A 249 -15.39 -11.65 -7.04
N SER A 250 -15.25 -11.10 -8.26
CA SER A 250 -13.98 -10.60 -8.79
C SER A 250 -13.33 -9.57 -7.86
N MET A 251 -14.11 -8.67 -7.26
CA MET A 251 -13.61 -7.65 -6.31
C MET A 251 -13.24 -8.28 -4.96
N VAL A 252 -13.97 -9.29 -4.52
CA VAL A 252 -13.65 -10.07 -3.31
C VAL A 252 -12.33 -10.83 -3.51
N GLU A 253 -12.14 -11.46 -4.68
CA GLU A 253 -10.92 -12.19 -5.05
C GLU A 253 -9.71 -11.24 -5.12
N VAL A 254 -9.83 -10.10 -5.81
CA VAL A 254 -8.81 -9.03 -5.81
C VAL A 254 -8.48 -8.62 -4.38
N SER A 255 -9.49 -8.33 -3.55
CA SER A 255 -9.27 -7.96 -2.16
C SER A 255 -8.58 -9.04 -1.34
N GLY A 256 -8.83 -10.32 -1.63
CA GLY A 256 -8.16 -11.46 -0.98
C GLY A 256 -6.68 -11.56 -1.35
N ALA A 257 -6.33 -11.30 -2.62
CA ALA A 257 -4.94 -11.20 -3.06
C ALA A 257 -4.21 -10.04 -2.34
N LEU A 258 -4.86 -8.87 -2.24
CA LEU A 258 -4.33 -7.72 -1.47
C LEU A 258 -4.15 -8.05 0.01
N ASN A 259 -5.09 -8.78 0.61
CA ASN A 259 -5.00 -9.24 2.00
C ASN A 259 -3.78 -10.17 2.22
N THR A 260 -3.52 -11.06 1.27
CA THR A 260 -2.34 -11.95 1.31
C THR A 260 -1.03 -11.16 1.20
N ILE A 261 -1.00 -10.14 0.34
CA ILE A 261 0.14 -9.23 0.24
C ILE A 261 0.33 -8.46 1.54
N ALA A 262 -0.73 -7.96 2.16
CA ALA A 262 -0.65 -7.26 3.45
C ALA A 262 -0.02 -8.11 4.55
N CYS A 263 -0.34 -9.40 4.63
CA CYS A 263 0.33 -10.34 5.55
C CYS A 263 1.84 -10.43 5.29
N SER A 264 2.23 -10.48 4.01
CA SER A 264 3.65 -10.53 3.61
C SER A 264 4.39 -9.24 3.96
N LEU A 265 3.80 -8.08 3.64
CA LEU A 265 4.35 -6.77 3.99
C LEU A 265 4.45 -6.56 5.49
N MET A 266 3.46 -7.02 6.27
CA MET A 266 3.49 -6.98 7.73
C MET A 266 4.70 -7.73 8.28
N LYS A 267 4.94 -8.96 7.80
CA LYS A 267 6.09 -9.78 8.20
C LYS A 267 7.41 -9.09 7.88
N ILE A 268 7.56 -8.63 6.64
CA ILE A 268 8.79 -7.99 6.15
C ILE A 268 9.08 -6.69 6.90
N GLY A 269 8.08 -5.82 7.05
CA GLY A 269 8.21 -4.57 7.79
C GLY A 269 8.57 -4.80 9.27
N ASN A 270 8.00 -5.83 9.91
CA ASN A 270 8.34 -6.20 11.28
C ASN A 270 9.76 -6.75 11.44
N ASP A 271 10.19 -7.62 10.54
CA ASP A 271 11.54 -8.18 10.59
C ASP A 271 12.59 -7.08 10.40
N ILE A 272 12.45 -6.23 9.37
CA ILE A 272 13.36 -5.11 9.14
C ILE A 272 13.39 -4.16 10.35
N ARG A 273 12.23 -3.90 10.97
CA ARG A 273 12.14 -3.12 12.20
C ARG A 273 12.90 -3.76 13.37
N LEU A 274 12.77 -5.07 13.58
CA LEU A 274 13.46 -5.78 14.65
C LEU A 274 14.98 -5.85 14.40
N LEU A 275 15.39 -6.19 13.17
CA LEU A 275 16.80 -6.23 12.77
C LEU A 275 17.47 -4.87 12.94
N GLY A 276 16.75 -3.78 12.68
CA GLY A 276 17.21 -2.40 12.84
C GLY A 276 17.11 -1.84 14.26
N SER A 277 16.58 -2.59 15.24
CA SER A 277 16.42 -2.12 16.61
C SER A 277 17.78 -1.87 17.30
N GLY A 278 17.96 -0.72 17.96
CA GLY A 278 19.26 -0.35 18.50
C GLY A 278 19.34 1.10 18.98
N PRO A 279 20.53 1.70 19.08
CA PRO A 279 21.80 1.22 18.51
C PRO A 279 22.57 0.22 19.39
N ARG A 280 22.25 0.09 20.69
CA ARG A 280 23.03 -0.74 21.63
C ARG A 280 22.23 -1.81 22.38
N CYS A 281 20.94 -1.60 22.56
CA CYS A 281 20.08 -2.47 23.38
C CYS A 281 19.04 -3.27 22.56
N GLY A 282 19.27 -3.39 21.26
CA GLY A 282 18.47 -4.20 20.34
C GLY A 282 19.33 -5.20 19.58
N LEU A 283 18.83 -5.69 18.45
CA LEU A 283 19.58 -6.61 17.58
C LEU A 283 20.71 -5.86 16.85
N ALA A 284 20.38 -4.72 16.25
CA ALA A 284 21.26 -3.84 15.50
C ALA A 284 22.07 -4.55 14.41
N GLU A 285 21.47 -5.54 13.75
CA GLU A 285 22.09 -6.29 12.63
C GLU A 285 22.08 -5.47 11.34
N ILE A 286 21.09 -4.60 11.17
CA ILE A 286 21.04 -3.67 10.04
C ILE A 286 20.94 -2.22 10.52
N ILE A 287 21.39 -1.31 9.67
CA ILE A 287 21.32 0.14 9.86
C ILE A 287 20.34 0.67 8.82
N LEU A 288 19.26 1.28 9.31
CA LEU A 288 18.24 1.91 8.46
C LEU A 288 18.66 3.35 8.12
N PRO A 289 18.25 3.89 6.96
CA PRO A 289 18.47 5.29 6.62
C PRO A 289 17.68 6.22 7.57
N GLU A 290 18.25 7.38 7.88
CA GLU A 290 17.62 8.44 8.67
C GLU A 290 17.04 9.49 7.72
N ASN A 291 15.72 9.58 7.62
CA ASN A 291 15.03 10.52 6.70
C ASN A 291 14.45 11.74 7.42
N GLU A 292 14.09 11.59 8.69
CA GLU A 292 13.59 12.66 9.53
C GLU A 292 14.63 13.08 10.56
N PRO A 293 14.74 14.37 10.92
CA PRO A 293 15.73 14.82 11.90
C PRO A 293 15.55 14.09 13.23
N GLY A 294 16.56 13.31 13.63
CA GLY A 294 16.66 12.82 15.00
C GLY A 294 16.81 13.96 16.01
N SER A 295 16.51 13.68 17.28
CA SER A 295 16.83 14.64 18.34
C SER A 295 18.34 14.75 18.48
N SER A 296 18.90 15.97 18.46
CA SER A 296 20.34 16.20 18.60
C SER A 296 20.94 15.68 19.91
N ILE A 297 20.10 15.38 20.91
CA ILE A 297 20.49 14.77 22.19
C ILE A 297 20.63 13.23 22.11
N MET A 298 20.14 12.59 21.05
CA MET A 298 20.11 11.13 20.88
C MET A 298 20.83 10.69 19.58
N PRO A 299 22.15 10.90 19.46
CA PRO A 299 22.89 10.49 18.26
C PRO A 299 22.80 8.97 18.05
N GLY A 300 22.54 8.57 16.80
CA GLY A 300 22.44 7.16 16.41
C GLY A 300 21.08 6.49 16.69
N LYS A 301 20.11 7.19 17.29
CA LYS A 301 18.73 6.72 17.37
C LYS A 301 17.99 7.05 16.07
N VAL A 302 17.69 6.03 15.28
CA VAL A 302 16.87 6.15 14.06
C VAL A 302 15.59 5.35 14.26
N ASN A 303 14.44 6.04 14.23
CA ASN A 303 13.15 5.36 14.31
C ASN A 303 12.81 4.72 12.95
N PRO A 304 12.27 3.50 12.91
CA PRO A 304 11.94 2.79 11.67
C PRO A 304 10.60 3.26 11.09
N THR A 305 10.45 4.57 10.83
CA THR A 305 9.19 5.24 10.47
C THR A 305 8.50 4.63 9.25
N GLN A 306 9.28 4.24 8.24
CA GLN A 306 8.75 3.59 7.04
C GLN A 306 8.25 2.16 7.32
N CYS A 307 8.85 1.43 8.29
CA CYS A 307 8.34 0.13 8.74
C CYS A 307 7.01 0.31 9.50
N GLU A 308 6.89 1.36 10.30
CA GLU A 308 5.65 1.69 11.01
C GLU A 308 4.52 2.02 10.02
N ALA A 309 4.81 2.83 9.00
CA ALA A 309 3.84 3.17 7.97
C ALA A 309 3.33 1.94 7.20
N ILE A 310 4.24 1.08 6.70
CA ILE A 310 3.83 -0.08 5.89
C ILE A 310 3.08 -1.14 6.72
N THR A 311 3.39 -1.28 8.01
CA THR A 311 2.66 -2.20 8.90
C THR A 311 1.27 -1.66 9.28
N MET A 312 1.11 -0.34 9.46
CA MET A 312 -0.22 0.28 9.60
C MET A 312 -1.07 0.12 8.33
N VAL A 313 -0.46 0.28 7.14
CA VAL A 313 -1.13 0.02 5.87
C VAL A 313 -1.60 -1.43 5.77
N ALA A 314 -0.73 -2.39 6.12
CA ALA A 314 -1.10 -3.81 6.11
C ALA A 314 -2.33 -4.09 7.00
N ALA A 315 -2.38 -3.53 8.21
CA ALA A 315 -3.54 -3.66 9.09
C ALA A 315 -4.81 -3.03 8.48
N GLN A 316 -4.69 -1.85 7.86
CA GLN A 316 -5.82 -1.20 7.18
C GLN A 316 -6.37 -2.04 6.04
N VAL A 317 -5.50 -2.67 5.23
CA VAL A 317 -5.90 -3.55 4.12
C VAL A 317 -6.68 -4.76 4.62
N MET A 318 -6.25 -5.39 5.72
CA MET A 318 -6.97 -6.52 6.33
C MET A 318 -8.37 -6.11 6.77
N GLY A 319 -8.53 -4.94 7.40
CA GLY A 319 -9.85 -4.39 7.75
C GLY A 319 -10.72 -4.09 6.53
N ASN A 320 -10.14 -3.48 5.49
CA ASN A 320 -10.85 -3.21 4.23
C ASN A 320 -11.35 -4.52 3.58
N HIS A 321 -10.56 -5.60 3.65
CA HIS A 321 -10.94 -6.89 3.08
C HIS A 321 -12.18 -7.50 3.76
N VAL A 322 -12.28 -7.40 5.08
CA VAL A 322 -13.49 -7.83 5.81
C VAL A 322 -14.70 -7.02 5.33
N ALA A 323 -14.55 -5.70 5.18
CA ALA A 323 -15.63 -4.85 4.68
C ALA A 323 -16.05 -5.24 3.25
N VAL A 324 -15.10 -5.52 2.36
CA VAL A 324 -15.37 -6.01 0.99
C VAL A 324 -16.10 -7.36 1.02
N THR A 325 -15.69 -8.26 1.89
CA THR A 325 -16.29 -9.60 2.04
C THR A 325 -17.76 -9.50 2.44
N VAL A 326 -18.08 -8.65 3.43
CA VAL A 326 -19.47 -8.42 3.87
C VAL A 326 -20.30 -7.78 2.76
N GLY A 327 -19.74 -6.79 2.04
CA GLY A 327 -20.43 -6.18 0.90
C GLY A 327 -20.69 -7.19 -0.23
N GLY A 328 -19.71 -8.03 -0.55
CA GLY A 328 -19.78 -9.06 -1.57
C GLY A 328 -20.85 -10.12 -1.27
N SER A 329 -20.96 -10.56 -0.01
CA SER A 329 -21.95 -11.57 0.40
C SER A 329 -23.39 -11.07 0.51
N SER A 330 -23.60 -9.74 0.43
CA SER A 330 -24.90 -9.11 0.67
C SER A 330 -25.68 -8.80 -0.63
N GLY A 331 -25.42 -9.54 -1.70
CA GLY A 331 -26.17 -9.46 -2.95
C GLY A 331 -27.59 -10.01 -2.81
N HIS A 332 -28.57 -9.38 -3.46
CA HIS A 332 -29.96 -9.85 -3.48
C HIS A 332 -30.49 -9.91 -4.92
N PHE A 333 -30.94 -11.09 -5.34
CA PHE A 333 -31.52 -11.32 -6.66
C PHE A 333 -30.61 -10.78 -7.78
N GLU A 334 -31.12 -9.94 -8.68
CA GLU A 334 -30.39 -9.49 -9.87
C GLU A 334 -29.37 -8.36 -9.63
N LEU A 335 -29.21 -7.84 -8.39
CA LEU A 335 -28.31 -6.71 -8.13
C LEU A 335 -27.69 -6.71 -6.73
N ASN A 336 -26.35 -6.72 -6.65
CA ASN A 336 -25.65 -6.33 -5.43
C ASN A 336 -25.57 -4.80 -5.34
N VAL A 337 -26.13 -4.21 -4.28
CA VAL A 337 -26.21 -2.75 -4.06
C VAL A 337 -25.11 -2.18 -3.15
N PHE A 338 -24.14 -3.00 -2.70
CA PHE A 338 -22.99 -2.58 -1.90
C PHE A 338 -21.81 -2.07 -2.76
N LYS A 339 -22.03 -1.88 -4.06
CA LYS A 339 -21.02 -1.54 -5.07
C LYS A 339 -20.05 -0.41 -4.64
N PRO A 340 -20.52 0.76 -4.16
CA PRO A 340 -19.63 1.87 -3.80
C PRO A 340 -18.73 1.54 -2.60
N GLN A 341 -19.25 0.83 -1.61
CA GLN A 341 -18.49 0.43 -0.43
C GLN A 341 -17.42 -0.61 -0.79
N ILE A 342 -17.75 -1.58 -1.66
CA ILE A 342 -16.79 -2.57 -2.15
C ILE A 342 -15.64 -1.88 -2.88
N VAL A 343 -15.93 -1.10 -3.92
CA VAL A 343 -14.89 -0.50 -4.77
C VAL A 343 -14.02 0.50 -4.00
N SER A 344 -14.62 1.28 -3.09
CA SER A 344 -13.88 2.24 -2.26
C SER A 344 -12.81 1.55 -1.41
N ASN A 345 -13.14 0.40 -0.80
CA ASN A 345 -12.20 -0.37 0.00
C ASN A 345 -11.11 -1.04 -0.86
N VAL A 346 -11.47 -1.56 -2.04
CA VAL A 346 -10.49 -2.16 -2.97
C VAL A 346 -9.50 -1.10 -3.48
N LEU A 347 -9.99 0.03 -3.99
CA LEU A 347 -9.15 1.12 -4.49
C LEU A 347 -8.27 1.72 -3.38
N ARG A 348 -8.81 1.90 -2.18
CA ARG A 348 -8.03 2.37 -1.01
C ARG A 348 -6.89 1.40 -0.69
N SER A 349 -7.16 0.09 -0.66
CA SER A 349 -6.13 -0.92 -0.40
C SER A 349 -5.05 -0.93 -1.48
N ILE A 350 -5.44 -0.88 -2.76
CA ILE A 350 -4.51 -0.80 -3.89
C ILE A 350 -3.58 0.41 -3.74
N ARG A 351 -4.17 1.60 -3.53
CA ARG A 351 -3.41 2.85 -3.47
C ARG A 351 -2.46 2.87 -2.28
N LEU A 352 -2.93 2.46 -1.10
CA LEU A 352 -2.10 2.40 0.10
C LEU A 352 -0.93 1.43 -0.06
N ILE A 353 -1.16 0.24 -0.64
CA ILE A 353 -0.08 -0.73 -0.88
C ILE A 353 0.92 -0.18 -1.89
N GLY A 354 0.46 0.29 -3.06
CA GLY A 354 1.36 0.80 -4.10
C GLY A 354 2.24 1.95 -3.62
N ASP A 355 1.62 2.96 -3.00
CA ASP A 355 2.33 4.13 -2.48
C ASP A 355 3.30 3.75 -1.35
N SER A 356 2.86 2.90 -0.40
CA SER A 356 3.72 2.50 0.73
C SER A 356 4.87 1.59 0.29
N CYS A 357 4.68 0.71 -0.69
CA CYS A 357 5.78 -0.09 -1.24
C CYS A 357 6.82 0.81 -1.90
N LYS A 358 6.39 1.82 -2.66
CA LYS A 358 7.32 2.80 -3.24
C LYS A 358 8.05 3.61 -2.18
N ALA A 359 7.33 4.18 -1.20
CA ALA A 359 7.95 4.95 -0.12
C ALA A 359 8.91 4.11 0.74
N PHE A 360 8.53 2.88 1.08
CA PHE A 360 9.36 1.93 1.83
C PHE A 360 10.60 1.52 1.04
N THR A 361 10.49 1.41 -0.28
CA THR A 361 11.64 1.15 -1.17
C THR A 361 12.63 2.30 -1.16
N ASP A 362 12.13 3.51 -1.46
CA ASP A 362 12.97 4.68 -1.70
C ASP A 362 13.60 5.20 -0.39
N ASN A 363 12.82 5.21 0.69
CA ASN A 363 13.20 5.80 1.98
C ASN A 363 13.63 4.77 3.04
N CYS A 364 13.69 3.48 2.73
CA CYS A 364 14.14 2.48 3.69
C CYS A 364 15.00 1.40 3.02
N VAL A 365 14.38 0.50 2.25
CA VAL A 365 15.02 -0.74 1.77
C VAL A 365 16.28 -0.47 0.96
N SER A 366 16.24 0.49 0.05
CA SER A 366 17.39 0.81 -0.82
C SER A 366 18.61 1.28 -0.01
N GLY A 367 18.37 1.96 1.12
CA GLY A 367 19.41 2.51 1.99
C GLY A 367 19.87 1.58 3.13
N ILE A 368 19.29 0.38 3.26
CA ILE A 368 19.68 -0.57 4.32
C ILE A 368 21.15 -0.93 4.18
N ARG A 369 21.90 -0.91 5.29
CA ARG A 369 23.26 -1.44 5.37
C ARG A 369 23.34 -2.51 6.45
N ALA A 370 24.16 -3.52 6.26
CA ALA A 370 24.47 -4.47 7.32
C ALA A 370 25.44 -3.85 8.34
N ASN A 371 25.24 -4.13 9.62
CA ASN A 371 26.20 -3.84 10.67
C ASN A 371 27.11 -5.06 10.86
N GLU A 372 28.03 -5.26 9.92
CA GLU A 372 28.86 -6.46 9.85
C GLU A 372 29.69 -6.69 11.13
N GLU A 373 30.18 -5.62 11.76
CA GLU A 373 30.90 -5.71 13.05
C GLU A 373 30.01 -6.32 14.13
N ARG A 374 28.77 -5.81 14.27
CA ARG A 374 27.81 -6.33 15.24
C ARG A 374 27.38 -7.75 14.92
N ILE A 375 27.12 -8.05 13.65
CA ILE A 375 26.73 -9.39 13.18
C ILE A 375 27.84 -10.40 13.50
N LEU A 376 29.09 -10.11 13.13
CA LEU A 376 30.22 -11.00 13.36
C LEU A 376 30.47 -11.22 14.85
N LYS A 377 30.34 -10.17 15.66
CA LYS A 377 30.41 -10.28 17.13
C LYS A 377 29.37 -11.25 17.66
N LEU A 378 28.09 -11.07 17.30
CA LEU A 378 26.99 -11.93 17.74
C LEU A 378 27.15 -13.37 17.25
N LEU A 379 27.64 -13.56 16.02
CA LEU A 379 27.91 -14.89 15.47
C LEU A 379 28.96 -15.64 16.30
N ASN A 380 30.06 -14.97 16.66
CA ASN A 380 31.15 -15.55 17.47
C ASN A 380 30.77 -15.76 18.94
N GLU A 381 29.88 -14.94 19.48
CA GLU A 381 29.36 -15.07 20.84
C GLU A 381 28.25 -16.13 20.96
N SER A 382 27.66 -16.56 19.84
CA SER A 382 26.56 -17.52 19.84
C SER A 382 26.99 -18.95 20.19
N LEU A 383 26.09 -19.67 20.88
CA LEU A 383 26.28 -21.06 21.26
C LEU A 383 25.88 -22.06 20.16
N MET A 384 25.21 -21.61 19.09
CA MET A 384 24.61 -22.52 18.10
C MET A 384 25.62 -23.16 17.15
N LEU A 385 26.79 -22.53 16.99
CA LEU A 385 27.91 -23.04 16.18
C LEU A 385 28.53 -24.32 16.76
N VAL A 386 28.21 -24.67 18.01
CA VAL A 386 28.76 -25.85 18.70
C VAL A 386 28.48 -27.16 17.97
N THR A 387 27.38 -27.21 17.21
CA THR A 387 26.97 -28.41 16.46
C THR A 387 27.99 -28.82 15.39
N ALA A 388 28.81 -27.89 14.90
CA ALA A 388 29.91 -28.17 13.99
C ALA A 388 30.98 -29.08 14.62
N LEU A 389 31.08 -29.13 15.96
CA LEU A 389 32.03 -29.99 16.67
C LEU A 389 31.55 -31.44 16.77
N ASN A 390 30.26 -31.72 16.63
CA ASN A 390 29.69 -33.05 16.86
C ASN A 390 30.40 -34.17 16.07
N PRO A 391 30.71 -34.01 14.77
CA PRO A 391 31.38 -35.05 13.98
C PRO A 391 32.85 -35.29 14.39
N HIS A 392 33.46 -34.37 15.14
CA HIS A 392 34.88 -34.40 15.48
C HIS A 392 35.15 -34.86 16.91
N ILE A 393 34.29 -34.47 17.86
CA ILE A 393 34.47 -34.77 19.28
C ILE A 393 33.30 -35.54 19.90
N GLY A 394 32.22 -35.78 19.15
CA GLY A 394 30.99 -36.40 19.65
C GLY A 394 30.06 -35.42 20.38
N TYR A 395 28.78 -35.79 20.43
CA TYR A 395 27.71 -34.94 20.97
C TYR A 395 27.93 -34.54 22.43
N ASP A 396 28.27 -35.46 23.32
CA ASP A 396 28.37 -35.19 24.77
C ASP A 396 29.47 -34.17 25.10
N LYS A 397 30.59 -34.21 24.37
CA LYS A 397 31.68 -33.22 24.53
C LYS A 397 31.25 -31.85 24.02
N ALA A 398 30.61 -31.79 22.85
CA ALA A 398 30.07 -30.55 22.30
C ALA A 398 29.01 -29.92 23.22
N ALA A 399 28.09 -30.73 23.76
CA ALA A 399 27.09 -30.29 24.72
C ALA A 399 27.71 -29.77 26.03
N THR A 400 28.79 -30.41 26.51
CA THR A 400 29.55 -29.94 27.67
C THR A 400 30.18 -28.57 27.42
N ILE A 401 30.76 -28.34 26.22
CA ILE A 401 31.31 -27.03 25.84
C ILE A 401 30.22 -25.96 25.86
N ALA A 402 29.07 -26.20 25.22
CA ALA A 402 27.96 -25.24 25.20
C ALA A 402 27.41 -24.91 26.59
N LYS A 403 27.23 -25.92 27.45
CA LYS A 403 26.76 -25.73 28.83
C LYS A 403 27.76 -24.93 29.66
N THR A 404 29.06 -25.19 29.52
CA THR A 404 30.11 -24.44 30.21
C THR A 404 30.17 -23.00 29.73
N ALA A 405 30.17 -22.76 28.41
CA ALA A 405 30.15 -21.43 27.82
C ALA A 405 28.95 -20.61 28.33
N HIS A 406 27.76 -21.21 28.34
CA HIS A 406 26.55 -20.56 28.86
C HIS A 406 26.64 -20.22 30.35
N LYS A 407 27.10 -21.18 31.18
CA LYS A 407 27.21 -20.99 32.63
C LYS A 407 28.23 -19.92 33.00
N GLU A 408 29.32 -19.82 32.24
CA GLU A 408 30.44 -18.92 32.55
C GLU A 408 30.38 -17.59 31.79
N GLY A 409 29.47 -17.44 30.82
CA GLY A 409 29.36 -16.24 29.98
C GLY A 409 30.54 -16.06 29.02
N THR A 410 31.15 -17.16 28.57
CA THR A 410 32.29 -17.18 27.64
C THR A 410 31.86 -17.65 26.25
N THR A 411 32.72 -17.43 25.26
CA THR A 411 32.51 -17.98 23.90
C THR A 411 32.71 -19.50 23.88
N LEU A 412 32.17 -20.16 22.84
CA LEU A 412 32.41 -21.58 22.62
C LEU A 412 33.91 -21.92 22.49
N LYS A 413 34.69 -21.04 21.85
CA LYS A 413 36.13 -21.20 21.67
C LYS A 413 36.86 -21.20 23.01
N GLU A 414 36.58 -20.20 23.86
CA GLU A 414 37.19 -20.09 25.19
C GLU A 414 36.83 -21.29 26.07
N ALA A 415 35.56 -21.71 26.08
CA ALA A 415 35.13 -22.89 26.83
C ALA A 415 35.78 -24.19 26.31
N ALA A 416 35.89 -24.37 25.00
CA ALA A 416 36.52 -25.54 24.40
C ALA A 416 38.02 -25.66 24.76
N LEU A 417 38.73 -24.53 24.73
CA LEU A 417 40.14 -24.44 25.09
C LEU A 417 40.35 -24.68 26.59
N LYS A 418 39.54 -24.05 27.45
CA LYS A 418 39.60 -24.21 28.90
C LYS A 418 39.38 -25.66 29.33
N LEU A 419 38.46 -26.37 28.68
CA LEU A 419 38.17 -27.77 28.95
C LEU A 419 39.22 -28.73 28.34
N GLY A 420 40.14 -28.24 27.52
CA GLY A 420 41.12 -29.07 26.82
C GLY A 420 40.50 -30.06 25.82
N LEU A 421 39.28 -29.80 25.35
CA LEU A 421 38.53 -30.71 24.48
C LEU A 421 38.83 -30.50 23.00
N VAL A 422 39.27 -29.30 22.62
CA VAL A 422 39.63 -28.92 21.24
C VAL A 422 40.79 -27.93 21.30
N SER A 423 41.80 -28.08 20.45
CA SER A 423 42.89 -27.10 20.31
C SER A 423 42.41 -25.85 19.57
N GLU A 424 43.16 -24.74 19.65
CA GLU A 424 42.79 -23.51 18.94
C GLU A 424 42.77 -23.70 17.42
N ALA A 425 43.78 -24.40 16.89
CA ALA A 425 43.89 -24.72 15.47
C ALA A 425 42.73 -25.61 15.01
N ASP A 426 42.36 -26.62 15.81
CA ASP A 426 41.26 -27.52 15.50
C ASP A 426 39.91 -26.81 15.55
N PHE A 427 39.70 -25.92 16.53
CA PHE A 427 38.45 -25.14 16.61
C PHE A 427 38.24 -24.29 15.35
N GLY A 428 39.29 -23.58 14.89
CA GLY A 428 39.25 -22.81 13.65
C GLY A 428 39.08 -23.67 12.39
N LYS A 429 39.50 -24.94 12.43
CA LYS A 429 39.31 -25.88 11.33
C LYS A 429 37.89 -26.45 11.28
N PHE A 430 37.31 -26.76 12.44
CA PHE A 430 36.03 -27.47 12.57
C PHE A 430 34.83 -26.51 12.54
N VAL A 431 34.94 -25.35 13.17
CA VAL A 431 33.83 -24.39 13.28
C VAL A 431 33.97 -23.32 12.20
N LYS A 432 33.40 -23.62 11.03
CA LYS A 432 33.40 -22.75 9.86
C LYS A 432 31.97 -22.40 9.47
N PRO A 433 31.46 -21.19 9.83
CA PRO A 433 30.09 -20.80 9.54
C PRO A 433 29.71 -20.94 8.06
N GLN A 434 30.63 -20.72 7.13
CA GLN A 434 30.42 -20.89 5.69
C GLN A 434 30.06 -22.33 5.27
N ASP A 435 30.48 -23.33 6.05
CA ASP A 435 30.23 -24.75 5.78
C ASP A 435 28.92 -25.24 6.44
N MET A 436 28.13 -24.32 7.02
CA MET A 436 26.90 -24.59 7.78
C MET A 436 25.64 -24.01 7.13
N LEU A 437 25.70 -23.67 5.84
CA LEU A 437 24.65 -22.93 5.12
C LEU A 437 23.84 -23.77 4.13
N GLY A 438 24.02 -25.09 4.13
CA GLY A 438 23.36 -25.99 3.19
C GLY A 438 23.59 -27.48 3.47
N PRO A 439 22.91 -28.36 2.73
CA PRO A 439 23.06 -29.82 2.85
C PRO A 439 24.46 -30.29 2.42
N LYS A 440 24.87 -31.47 2.89
CA LYS A 440 26.14 -32.12 2.55
C LYS A 440 25.91 -33.53 2.03
#